data_AF-A0A7F5R5Z0-F1
#
_entry.id   AF-A0A7F5R5Z0-F1
#
_cell.length_a   1.000
_cell.length_b   1.000
_cell.length_c   1.000
_cell.angle_alpha   90.00
_cell.angle_beta   90.00
_cell.angle_gamma   90.00
#
_symmetry.space_group_name_H-M   'P 1'
#
loop_
_entity.id
_entity.type
_entity.pdbx_description
1 polymer ?
#
loop_
_entity_poly.entity_id
_entity_poly.type
_entity_poly.pdbx_seq_one_letter_code
_entity_poly.pdbx_strand_id
1 'polypeptide(L)'
;MLTVAYGEATLSRSNVFLWYKMFSDGLEDVDDEERAGLPRTSTTDENIDEVKKIVLVNRRITVREVAEDLNISINSCHSIFTNDLGMRRVA
;
A
#
# COMPACT_ATOMS: atom_id res chain seq x y z
N MET A 1 -21.32 23.65 22.26
CA MET A 1 -20.85 22.64 23.24
C MET A 1 -19.51 22.05 22.85
N LEU A 2 -19.35 21.41 21.68
CA LEU A 2 -18.04 20.89 21.26
C LEU A 2 -16.96 21.97 21.11
N THR A 3 -17.29 23.11 20.49
CA THR A 3 -16.38 24.26 20.38
C THR A 3 -16.00 24.89 21.72
N VAL A 4 -16.84 24.72 22.74
CA VAL A 4 -16.56 25.20 24.11
C VAL A 4 -15.57 24.26 24.81
N ALA A 5 -15.64 22.97 24.53
CA ALA A 5 -14.76 21.96 25.12
C ALA A 5 -13.42 21.81 24.38
N TYR A 6 -13.41 21.93 23.04
CA TYR A 6 -12.27 21.58 22.19
C TYR A 6 -11.72 22.75 21.34
N GLY A 7 -12.37 23.91 21.35
CA GLY A 7 -11.88 25.11 20.66
C GLY A 7 -11.58 24.86 19.18
N GLU A 8 -10.37 25.19 18.75
CA GLU A 8 -9.89 25.02 17.36
C GLU A 8 -9.67 23.56 16.96
N ALA A 9 -9.51 22.64 17.92
CA ALA A 9 -9.39 21.21 17.64
C ALA A 9 -10.76 20.55 17.35
N THR A 10 -11.84 21.33 17.29
CA THR A 10 -13.17 20.81 16.98
C THR A 10 -13.28 20.44 15.51
N LEU A 11 -13.87 19.27 15.23
CA LEU A 11 -14.20 18.86 13.87
C LEU A 11 -15.10 19.88 13.16
N SER A 12 -14.91 20.02 11.84
CA SER A 12 -15.79 20.83 11.02
C SER A 12 -17.23 20.32 11.12
N ARG A 13 -18.22 21.23 10.95
CA ARG A 13 -19.63 20.87 11.00
C ARG A 13 -19.97 19.72 10.04
N SER A 14 -19.39 19.72 8.83
CA SER A 14 -19.59 18.67 7.84
C SER A 14 -19.09 17.30 8.32
N ASN A 15 -17.91 17.25 8.95
CA ASN A 15 -17.37 15.99 9.49
C ASN A 15 -18.23 15.48 10.66
N VAL A 16 -18.77 16.37 11.50
CA VAL A 16 -19.70 15.97 12.57
C VAL A 16 -20.95 15.30 12.00
N PHE A 17 -21.54 15.84 10.92
CA PHE A 17 -22.69 15.20 10.28
C PHE A 17 -22.34 13.88 9.58
N LEU A 18 -21.15 13.76 9.02
CA LEU A 18 -20.66 12.51 8.43
C LEU A 18 -20.58 11.41 9.50
N TRP A 19 -19.91 11.69 10.62
CA TRP A 19 -19.82 10.78 11.76
C TRP A 19 -21.19 10.44 12.34
N TYR A 20 -22.06 11.45 12.52
CA TYR A 20 -23.44 11.21 12.99
C TYR A 20 -24.18 10.21 12.09
N LYS A 21 -24.04 10.34 10.76
CA LYS A 21 -24.64 9.43 9.80
C LYS A 21 -24.05 8.03 9.92
N MET A 22 -22.72 7.90 9.93
CA MET A 22 -22.02 6.61 10.08
C MET A 22 -22.48 5.87 11.35
N PHE A 23 -22.53 6.56 12.49
CA PHE A 23 -23.02 5.97 13.74
C PHE A 23 -24.51 5.62 13.69
N SER A 24 -25.34 6.44 13.02
CA SER A 24 -26.76 6.13 12.84
C SER A 24 -26.99 4.91 11.94
N ASP A 25 -26.07 4.68 11.00
CA ASP A 25 -26.05 3.54 10.08
C ASP A 25 -25.42 2.28 10.72
N GLY A 26 -24.99 2.35 11.99
CA GLY A 26 -24.45 1.22 12.76
C GLY A 26 -22.94 0.98 12.60
N LEU A 27 -22.22 1.90 11.95
CA LEU A 27 -20.76 1.88 11.91
C LEU A 27 -20.23 2.52 13.20
N GLU A 28 -19.88 1.67 14.16
CA GLU A 28 -19.38 2.08 15.49
C GLU A 28 -17.84 2.14 15.57
N ASP A 29 -17.14 1.68 14.52
CA ASP A 29 -15.68 1.77 14.45
C ASP A 29 -15.25 3.23 14.23
N VAL A 30 -14.26 3.65 15.02
CA VAL A 30 -13.70 5.00 15.01
C VAL A 30 -12.33 5.03 14.32
N ASP A 31 -11.73 3.86 14.09
CA ASP A 31 -10.48 3.74 13.36
C ASP A 31 -10.70 4.00 11.86
N ASP A 32 -9.66 4.50 11.20
CA ASP A 32 -9.69 4.67 9.75
C ASP A 32 -9.82 3.30 9.07
N GLU A 33 -10.77 3.17 8.14
CA GLU A 33 -10.85 1.99 7.27
C GLU A 33 -9.52 1.75 6.54
N GLU A 34 -9.27 0.50 6.16
CA GLU A 34 -8.08 0.14 5.39
C GLU A 34 -8.01 1.00 4.12
N ARG A 35 -7.10 1.99 4.15
CA ARG A 35 -6.96 2.92 3.07
C ARG A 35 -6.35 2.18 1.90
N ALA A 36 -7.14 1.96 0.85
CA ALA A 36 -6.61 1.53 -0.43
C ALA A 36 -5.52 2.52 -0.86
N GLY A 37 -4.26 2.13 -0.68
CA GLY A 37 -3.13 2.90 -1.15
C GLY A 37 -3.23 3.10 -2.66
N LEU A 38 -2.51 4.09 -3.19
CA LEU A 38 -2.40 4.23 -4.63
C LEU A 38 -1.83 2.92 -5.20
N PRO A 39 -2.45 2.29 -6.21
CA PRO A 39 -1.86 1.12 -6.86
C PRO A 39 -0.47 1.51 -7.33
N ARG A 40 0.56 0.83 -6.82
CA ARG A 40 1.92 1.04 -7.30
C ARG A 40 1.95 0.58 -8.75
N THR A 41 2.01 1.52 -9.69
CA THR A 41 2.00 1.26 -11.15
C THR A 41 3.11 0.33 -11.63
N SER A 42 4.11 0.05 -10.78
CA SER A 42 5.24 -0.84 -11.06
C SER A 42 5.10 -2.24 -10.45
N THR A 43 4.13 -2.47 -9.56
CA THR A 43 3.85 -3.77 -8.92
C THR A 43 2.57 -4.35 -9.53
N THR A 44 2.50 -4.41 -10.86
CA THR A 44 1.39 -5.06 -11.57
C THR A 44 1.63 -6.57 -11.63
N ASP A 45 0.55 -7.35 -11.82
CA ASP A 45 0.63 -8.80 -11.93
C ASP A 45 1.55 -9.25 -13.08
N GLU A 46 1.59 -8.50 -14.19
CA GLU A 46 2.50 -8.77 -15.31
C GLU A 46 3.97 -8.67 -14.90
N ASN A 47 4.34 -7.60 -14.18
CA ASN A 47 5.71 -7.42 -13.72
C ASN A 47 6.09 -8.51 -12.70
N ILE A 48 5.16 -8.92 -11.83
CA ILE A 48 5.39 -10.00 -10.87
C ILE A 48 5.69 -11.32 -11.60
N ASP A 49 4.91 -11.66 -12.64
CA ASP A 49 5.11 -12.88 -13.42
C ASP A 49 6.41 -12.84 -14.25
N GLU A 50 6.76 -11.70 -14.83
CA GLU A 50 8.04 -11.46 -15.51
C GLU A 50 9.24 -11.67 -14.55
N VAL A 51 9.25 -11.02 -13.37
CA VAL A 51 10.30 -11.21 -12.36
C VAL A 51 10.42 -12.69 -11.99
N LYS A 52 9.29 -13.37 -11.79
CA LYS A 52 9.27 -14.80 -11.46
C LYS A 52 9.91 -15.66 -12.54
N LYS A 53 9.64 -15.39 -13.82
CA LYS A 53 10.29 -16.08 -14.95
C LYS A 53 11.79 -15.83 -14.97
N ILE A 54 12.22 -14.58 -14.84
CA ILE A 54 13.64 -14.20 -14.86
C ILE A 54 14.41 -14.92 -13.75
N VAL A 55 13.87 -14.96 -12.54
CA VAL A 55 14.52 -15.64 -11.40
C VAL A 55 14.56 -17.16 -11.56
N LEU A 56 13.55 -17.76 -12.18
CA LEU A 56 13.54 -19.20 -12.48
C LEU A 56 14.59 -19.58 -13.53
N VAL A 57 14.87 -18.69 -14.50
CA VAL A 57 15.94 -18.89 -15.49
C VAL A 57 17.32 -18.66 -14.88
N ASN A 58 17.49 -17.58 -14.13
CA ASN A 58 18.75 -17.24 -13.47
C ASN A 58 18.56 -16.89 -11.99
N ARG A 59 18.79 -17.89 -11.13
CA ARG A 59 18.61 -17.75 -9.68
C ARG A 59 19.66 -16.85 -8.99
N ARG A 60 20.71 -16.43 -9.70
CA ARG A 60 21.77 -15.54 -9.19
C ARG A 60 21.65 -14.11 -9.72
N ILE A 61 20.58 -13.78 -10.45
CA ILE A 61 20.35 -12.43 -10.96
C ILE A 61 20.17 -11.43 -9.80
N THR A 62 20.66 -10.21 -10.00
CA THR A 62 20.53 -9.13 -9.02
C THR A 62 19.23 -8.35 -9.21
N VAL A 63 18.74 -7.77 -8.12
CA VAL A 63 17.55 -6.88 -8.15
C VAL A 63 17.76 -5.70 -9.11
N ARG A 64 19.00 -5.21 -9.26
CA ARG A 64 19.30 -4.09 -10.15
C ARG A 64 19.17 -4.48 -11.62
N GLU A 65 19.70 -5.64 -12.02
CA GLU A 65 19.56 -6.15 -13.39
C GLU A 65 18.08 -6.33 -13.76
N VAL A 66 17.28 -6.94 -12.88
CA VAL A 66 15.84 -7.13 -13.12
C VAL A 66 15.09 -5.81 -13.22
N ALA A 67 15.44 -4.83 -12.38
CA ALA A 67 14.83 -3.51 -12.43
C ALA A 67 15.13 -2.77 -13.75
N GLU A 68 16.35 -2.91 -14.26
CA GLU A 68 16.77 -2.37 -15.56
C GLU A 68 16.04 -3.08 -16.71
N ASP A 69 15.96 -4.42 -16.69
CA ASP A 69 15.28 -5.22 -17.72
C ASP A 69 13.77 -4.90 -17.84
N LEU A 70 13.11 -4.70 -16.69
CA LEU A 70 11.67 -4.41 -16.63
C LEU A 70 11.35 -2.91 -16.63
N ASN A 71 12.38 -2.04 -16.67
CA ASN A 71 12.24 -0.59 -16.59
C ASN A 71 11.38 -0.12 -15.41
N ILE A 72 11.57 -0.74 -14.24
CA ILE A 72 10.90 -0.38 -12.98
C ILE A 72 11.89 0.15 -11.96
N SER A 73 11.38 0.82 -10.93
CA SER A 73 12.24 1.28 -9.84
C SER A 73 12.85 0.09 -9.08
N ILE A 74 14.11 0.23 -8.63
CA ILE A 74 14.79 -0.78 -7.81
C ILE A 74 13.97 -1.11 -6.55
N ASN A 75 13.32 -0.12 -5.94
CA ASN A 75 12.48 -0.33 -4.76
C ASN A 75 11.22 -1.15 -5.07
N SER A 76 10.61 -0.92 -6.24
CA SER A 76 9.48 -1.72 -6.70
C SER A 76 9.90 -3.15 -6.97
N CYS A 77 11.01 -3.34 -7.68
CA CYS A 77 11.59 -4.66 -7.92
C CYS A 77 11.90 -5.37 -6.60
N HIS A 78 12.57 -4.70 -5.66
CA HIS A 78 12.84 -5.25 -4.33
C HIS A 78 11.56 -5.64 -3.60
N SER A 79 10.50 -4.82 -3.67
CA SER A 79 9.21 -5.14 -3.07
C SER A 79 8.61 -6.40 -3.69
N ILE A 80 8.70 -6.58 -5.01
CA ILE A 80 8.26 -7.81 -5.70
C ILE A 80 9.02 -9.03 -5.19
N PHE A 81 10.34 -8.94 -5.07
CA PHE A 81 11.15 -10.04 -4.53
C PHE A 81 10.73 -10.42 -3.10
N THR A 82 10.51 -9.44 -2.21
CA THR A 82 10.27 -9.71 -0.78
C THR A 82 8.81 -9.98 -0.43
N ASN A 83 7.88 -9.14 -0.92
CA ASN A 83 6.49 -9.16 -0.51
C ASN A 83 5.67 -10.13 -1.37
N ASP A 84 5.86 -10.07 -2.69
CA ASP A 84 5.05 -10.82 -3.65
C ASP A 84 5.61 -12.24 -3.89
N LEU A 85 6.94 -12.38 -4.01
CA LEU A 85 7.60 -13.67 -4.22
C LEU A 85 8.12 -14.33 -2.93
N GLY A 86 8.09 -13.63 -1.80
CA GLY A 86 8.52 -14.15 -0.50
C GLY A 86 10.02 -14.53 -0.43
N MET A 87 10.84 -14.02 -1.34
CA MET A 87 12.25 -14.36 -1.44
C MET A 87 13.06 -13.65 -0.36
N ARG A 88 14.01 -14.38 0.22
CA ARG A 88 14.94 -13.87 1.24
C ARG A 88 16.36 -14.17 0.83
N ARG A 89 17.27 -13.27 1.18
CA ARG A 89 18.71 -13.50 0.99
C ARG A 89 19.13 -14.71 1.83
N VAL A 90 19.73 -15.68 1.17
CA VAL A 90 20.35 -16.83 1.84
C VAL A 90 21.70 -16.38 2.41
N ALA A 91 21.95 -16.68 3.69
CA ALA A 91 23.20 -16.36 4.39
C ALA A 91 24.31 -17.34 4.02
#